data_AF-K9QAR0-F1
#
_entry.id   AF-K9QAR0-F1
#
_cell.length_a   1.000
_cell.length_b   1.000
_cell.length_c   1.000
_cell.angle_alpha   90.00
_cell.angle_beta   90.00
_cell.angle_gamma   90.00
#
_symmetry.space_group_name_H-M   'P 1'
#
loop_
_entity.id
_entity.type
_entity.pdbx_description
1 polymer ?
#
loop_
_entity_poly.entity_id
_entity_poly.type
_entity_poly.pdbx_seq_one_letter_code
_entity_poly.pdbx_strand_id
1 'polypeptide(L)'
;MTLSKSEKMGKVTTTITITNQIDQTLAERGFIPPEQIRSITLYDVLVDTGATRLCLPKNIILELGLPLQGEVDVKIATGIHKARIFKMLNLSVAGREGIFNCIELPEGSDPLLGLIPLEDLGLEPDLINQKLRLLPFEGKDTYLMVL
;
A
#
# COMPACT_ATOMS: atom_id res chain seq x y z
N MET A 1 26.13 12.38 -19.40
CA MET A 1 24.75 12.69 -19.81
C MET A 1 24.06 13.34 -18.63
N THR A 2 23.74 14.63 -18.76
CA THR A 2 23.16 15.41 -17.66
C THR A 2 21.65 15.28 -17.76
N LEU A 3 21.06 14.54 -16.82
CA LEU A 3 19.60 14.36 -16.73
C LEU A 3 18.93 15.74 -16.60
N SER A 4 17.81 15.91 -17.30
CA SER A 4 17.06 17.16 -17.33
C SER A 4 16.43 17.45 -15.96
N LYS A 5 16.18 18.72 -15.65
CA LYS A 5 15.64 19.17 -14.34
C LYS A 5 14.27 18.55 -14.00
N SER A 6 13.57 17.97 -14.98
CA SER A 6 12.31 17.24 -14.83
C SER A 6 12.49 15.79 -14.36
N GLU A 7 13.65 15.17 -14.59
CA GLU A 7 13.95 13.78 -14.19
C GLU A 7 14.38 13.66 -12.72
N LYS A 8 14.54 14.80 -12.03
CA LYS A 8 14.79 14.91 -10.59
C LYS A 8 13.56 15.41 -9.81
N MET A 9 12.34 15.10 -10.23
CA MET A 9 11.24 15.12 -9.25
C MET A 9 11.48 13.97 -8.26
N GLY A 10 11.73 14.31 -6.99
CA GLY A 10 12.12 13.36 -5.96
C GLY A 10 11.10 12.24 -5.82
N LYS A 11 11.49 11.02 -6.18
CA LYS A 11 10.68 9.84 -5.86
C LYS A 11 10.83 9.53 -4.38
N VAL A 12 9.75 9.18 -3.73
CA VAL A 12 9.78 8.63 -2.38
C VAL A 12 9.50 7.14 -2.52
N THR A 13 10.40 6.32 -2.01
CA THR A 13 10.18 4.89 -1.86
C THR A 13 10.18 4.52 -0.38
N THR A 14 9.54 3.41 -0.03
CA THR A 14 9.52 2.91 1.34
C THR A 14 9.53 1.38 1.36
N THR A 15 9.92 0.83 2.51
CA THR A 15 9.67 -0.58 2.81
C THR A 15 8.25 -0.70 3.37
N ILE A 16 7.52 -1.71 2.91
CA ILE A 16 6.22 -2.10 3.47
C ILE A 16 6.19 -3.59 3.77
N THR A 17 5.44 -3.98 4.78
CA THR A 17 5.10 -5.37 5.05
C THR A 17 3.60 -5.55 4.85
N ILE A 18 3.22 -6.59 4.12
CA ILE A 18 1.84 -6.92 3.83
C ILE A 18 1.57 -8.29 4.40
N THR A 19 0.54 -8.40 5.23
CA THR A 19 0.16 -9.62 5.89
C THR A 19 -1.28 -9.97 5.56
N ASN A 20 -1.57 -11.26 5.40
CA ASN A 20 -2.94 -11.72 5.22
C ASN A 20 -3.71 -11.53 6.54
N GLN A 21 -4.67 -10.59 6.56
CA GLN A 21 -5.45 -10.26 7.76
C GLN A 21 -6.34 -11.43 8.22
N ILE A 22 -6.79 -12.27 7.28
CA ILE A 22 -7.60 -13.45 7.60
C ILE A 22 -6.74 -14.45 8.36
N ASP A 23 -5.51 -14.70 7.91
CA ASP A 23 -4.60 -15.60 8.61
C ASP A 23 -4.26 -15.07 10.01
N GLN A 24 -3.98 -13.76 10.16
CA GLN A 24 -3.78 -13.13 11.48
C GLN A 24 -4.97 -13.38 12.40
N THR A 25 -6.19 -13.13 11.90
CA THR A 25 -7.43 -13.31 12.67
C THR A 25 -7.65 -14.78 13.07
N LEU A 26 -7.30 -15.73 12.19
CA LEU A 26 -7.41 -17.16 12.48
C LEU A 26 -6.36 -17.60 13.50
N ALA A 27 -5.14 -17.08 13.42
CA ALA A 27 -4.06 -17.39 14.35
C ALA A 27 -4.35 -16.83 15.75
N GLU A 28 -4.80 -15.58 15.85
CA GLU A 28 -5.23 -14.94 17.10
C GLU A 28 -6.33 -15.74 17.80
N ARG A 29 -7.20 -16.41 17.03
CA ARG A 29 -8.27 -17.27 17.56
C ARG A 29 -7.85 -18.72 17.77
N GLY A 30 -6.60 -19.08 17.49
CA GLY A 30 -6.06 -20.42 17.69
C GLY A 30 -6.48 -21.46 16.65
N PHE A 31 -7.02 -21.06 15.50
CA PHE A 31 -7.39 -21.99 14.42
C PHE A 31 -6.18 -22.42 13.58
N ILE A 32 -5.16 -21.57 13.47
CA ILE A 32 -3.88 -21.88 12.82
C ILE A 32 -2.73 -21.43 13.73
N PRO A 33 -1.54 -22.05 13.63
CA PRO A 33 -0.37 -21.57 14.34
C PRO A 33 0.18 -20.28 13.69
N PRO A 34 0.86 -19.38 14.45
CA PRO A 34 1.35 -18.10 13.92
C PRO A 34 2.30 -18.22 12.71
N GLU A 35 3.03 -19.33 12.60
CA GLU A 35 3.96 -19.60 11.49
C GLU A 35 3.24 -19.82 10.15
N GLN A 36 1.92 -20.04 10.17
CA GLN A 36 1.10 -20.14 8.96
C GLN A 36 0.54 -18.80 8.49
N ILE A 37 0.82 -17.69 9.19
CA ILE A 37 0.42 -16.36 8.74
C ILE A 37 1.24 -15.97 7.51
N ARG A 38 0.59 -15.87 6.34
CA ARG A 38 1.25 -15.41 5.12
C ARG A 38 1.55 -13.92 5.20
N SER A 39 2.82 -13.57 4.98
CA SER A 39 3.32 -12.21 5.04
C SER A 39 4.48 -12.03 4.04
N ILE A 40 4.60 -10.84 3.46
CA ILE A 40 5.69 -10.47 2.56
C ILE A 40 6.19 -9.07 2.89
N THR A 41 7.51 -8.86 2.82
CA THR A 41 8.11 -7.52 2.92
C THR A 41 8.62 -7.10 1.56
N LEU A 42 8.18 -5.94 1.10
CA LEU A 42 8.54 -5.34 -0.18
C LEU A 42 9.42 -4.12 0.09
N TYR A 43 10.54 -4.04 -0.63
CA TYR A 43 11.48 -2.92 -0.57
C TYR A 43 11.26 -1.99 -1.75
N ASP A 44 11.71 -0.74 -1.61
CA ASP A 44 11.68 0.27 -2.66
C ASP A 44 10.30 0.50 -3.30
N VAL A 45 9.22 0.28 -2.53
CA VAL A 45 7.84 0.49 -3.01
C VAL A 45 7.62 1.98 -3.25
N LEU A 46 7.18 2.32 -4.46
CA LEU A 46 6.93 3.70 -4.85
C LEU A 46 5.72 4.26 -4.09
N VAL A 47 5.93 5.41 -3.44
CA VAL A 47 4.84 6.22 -2.91
C VAL A 47 4.26 7.05 -4.05
N ASP A 48 3.05 6.74 -4.46
CA ASP A 48 2.41 7.33 -5.64
C ASP A 48 1.04 7.91 -5.28
N THR A 49 1.00 9.22 -5.06
CA THR A 49 -0.26 9.95 -4.80
C THR A 49 -1.20 9.99 -6.02
N GLY A 50 -0.74 9.57 -7.21
CA GLY A 50 -1.56 9.34 -8.39
C GLY A 50 -2.38 8.05 -8.32
N ALA A 51 -1.97 7.08 -7.48
CA ALA A 51 -2.76 5.89 -7.18
C ALA A 51 -3.67 6.14 -5.98
N THR A 52 -4.95 5.74 -6.07
CA THR A 52 -5.89 5.93 -4.95
C THR A 52 -5.70 4.89 -3.84
N ARG A 53 -5.31 3.66 -4.18
CA ARG A 53 -5.21 2.51 -3.26
C ARG A 53 -3.81 1.91 -3.31
N LEU A 54 -3.52 1.00 -2.38
CA LEU A 54 -2.39 0.07 -2.55
C LEU A 54 -2.60 -0.73 -3.85
N CYS A 55 -1.57 -0.81 -4.68
CA CYS A 55 -1.60 -1.60 -5.91
C CYS A 55 -0.51 -2.67 -5.83
N LEU A 56 -0.90 -3.93 -6.02
CA LEU A 56 0.01 -5.07 -5.88
C LEU A 56 0.06 -5.90 -7.16
N PRO A 57 1.25 -6.37 -7.58
CA PRO A 57 1.39 -7.36 -8.64
C PRO A 57 0.62 -8.64 -8.35
N LYS A 58 0.05 -9.24 -9.39
CA LYS A 58 -0.71 -10.50 -9.31
C LYS A 58 0.01 -11.62 -8.55
N ASN A 59 1.32 -11.79 -8.75
CA ASN A 59 2.10 -12.84 -8.08
C ASN A 59 2.13 -12.65 -6.55
N ILE A 60 2.26 -11.40 -6.07
CA ILE A 60 2.24 -11.07 -4.64
C ILE A 60 0.86 -11.36 -4.03
N ILE A 61 -0.22 -10.98 -4.74
CA ILE A 61 -1.60 -11.26 -4.31
C ILE A 61 -1.84 -12.76 -4.17
N LEU A 62 -1.36 -13.56 -5.13
CA LEU A 62 -1.49 -15.02 -5.12
C LEU A 62 -0.68 -15.67 -3.99
N GLU A 63 0.55 -15.21 -3.75
CA GLU A 63 1.41 -15.70 -2.67
C GLU A 63 0.79 -15.45 -1.29
N LEU A 64 0.26 -14.24 -1.08
CA LEU A 64 -0.50 -13.90 0.13
C LEU A 64 -1.85 -14.60 0.20
N GLY A 65 -2.35 -15.12 -0.93
CA GLY A 65 -3.66 -15.74 -1.09
C GLY A 65 -4.81 -14.84 -0.64
N LEU A 66 -4.76 -13.57 -1.05
CA LEU A 66 -5.80 -12.60 -0.73
C LEU A 66 -7.10 -12.95 -1.48
N PRO A 67 -8.27 -12.85 -0.84
CA PRO A 67 -9.55 -13.12 -1.49
C PRO A 67 -9.94 -12.00 -2.47
N LEU A 68 -10.47 -12.41 -3.62
CA LEU A 68 -11.08 -11.49 -4.59
C LEU A 68 -12.31 -10.83 -3.96
N GLN A 69 -12.39 -9.50 -4.04
CA GLN A 69 -13.58 -8.74 -3.71
C GLN A 69 -14.48 -8.53 -4.94
N GLY A 70 -13.88 -8.30 -6.11
CA GLY A 70 -14.61 -8.11 -7.36
C GLY A 70 -13.78 -7.41 -8.42
N GLU A 71 -14.46 -6.76 -9.37
CA GLU A 71 -13.85 -5.94 -10.42
C GLU A 71 -14.32 -4.49 -10.31
N VAL A 72 -13.44 -3.57 -10.66
CA VAL A 72 -13.69 -2.12 -10.64
C VAL A 72 -13.14 -1.47 -11.91
N ASP A 73 -13.72 -0.36 -12.32
CA ASP A 73 -13.14 0.50 -13.34
C ASP A 73 -12.00 1.33 -12.72
N VAL A 74 -10.83 1.27 -13.34
CA VAL A 74 -9.66 2.07 -12.97
C VAL A 74 -9.30 2.99 -14.12
N LYS A 75 -8.95 4.24 -13.79
CA LYS A 75 -8.44 5.20 -14.76
C LYS A 75 -6.92 5.19 -14.70
N ILE A 76 -6.28 4.91 -15.82
CA ILE A 76 -4.83 5.03 -16.02
C ILE A 76 -4.56 6.00 -17.17
N ALA A 77 -3.29 6.31 -17.43
CA ALA A 77 -2.88 7.27 -18.46
C ALA A 77 -3.44 6.94 -19.86
N THR A 78 -3.66 5.66 -20.17
CA THR A 78 -4.17 5.19 -21.47
C THR A 78 -5.69 5.10 -21.56
N GLY A 79 -6.42 5.37 -20.47
CA GLY A 79 -7.89 5.33 -20.44
C GLY A 79 -8.46 4.58 -19.24
N ILE A 80 -9.71 4.14 -19.37
CA ILE A 80 -10.42 3.36 -18.35
C ILE A 80 -10.29 1.87 -18.66
N HIS A 81 -9.91 1.08 -17.66
CA HIS A 81 -9.73 -0.36 -17.76
C HIS A 81 -10.44 -1.06 -16.59
N LYS A 82 -10.79 -2.33 -16.77
CA LYS A 82 -11.23 -3.18 -15.64
C LYS A 82 -10.01 -3.70 -14.90
N ALA A 83 -10.04 -3.61 -13.57
CA ALA A 83 -9.05 -4.23 -12.70
C ALA A 83 -9.74 -5.01 -11.58
N ARG A 84 -9.06 -6.04 -11.07
CA ARG A 84 -9.53 -6.81 -9.91
C ARG A 84 -9.15 -6.10 -8.61
N ILE A 85 -10.05 -6.14 -7.64
CA ILE A 85 -9.81 -5.65 -6.28
C ILE A 85 -9.81 -6.83 -5.32
N PHE A 86 -8.81 -6.88 -4.44
CA PHE A 86 -8.61 -7.90 -3.42
C PHE A 86 -8.70 -7.27 -2.04
N LYS A 87 -9.15 -8.03 -1.05
CA LYS A 87 -9.50 -7.51 0.28
C LYS A 87 -8.74 -8.17 1.41
N MET A 88 -8.81 -7.56 2.60
CA MET A 88 -8.35 -8.12 3.87
C MET A 88 -6.83 -8.35 3.91
N LEU A 89 -6.06 -7.30 3.61
CA LEU A 89 -4.64 -7.27 3.92
C LEU A 89 -4.39 -6.30 5.08
N ASN A 90 -3.48 -6.65 5.97
CA ASN A 90 -2.85 -5.72 6.90
C ASN A 90 -1.61 -5.14 6.21
N LEU A 91 -1.50 -3.81 6.18
CA LEU A 91 -0.34 -3.09 5.68
C LEU A 91 0.39 -2.48 6.86
N SER A 92 1.67 -2.81 7.02
CA SER A 92 2.59 -2.17 7.95
C SER A 92 3.61 -1.33 7.18
N VAL A 93 3.73 -0.05 7.52
CA VAL A 93 4.67 0.89 6.90
C VAL A 93 5.07 1.98 7.88
N ALA A 94 6.36 2.28 7.95
CA ALA A 94 6.91 3.34 8.82
C ALA A 94 6.45 3.27 10.29
N GLY A 95 6.28 2.05 10.82
CA GLY A 95 5.82 1.82 12.21
C GLY A 95 4.33 2.03 12.44
N ARG A 96 3.52 2.15 11.37
CA ARG A 96 2.06 2.25 11.42
C ARG A 96 1.43 1.08 10.69
N GLU A 97 0.23 0.70 11.08
CA GLU A 97 -0.50 -0.41 10.49
C GLU A 97 -1.97 -0.11 10.26
N GLY A 98 -2.56 -0.76 9.26
CA GLY A 98 -4.00 -0.65 8.96
C GLY A 98 -4.48 -1.75 8.02
N ILE A 99 -5.80 -1.95 7.96
CA ILE A 99 -6.44 -2.98 7.12
C ILE A 99 -6.96 -2.35 5.84
N PHE A 100 -6.53 -2.86 4.69
CA PHE A 100 -6.86 -2.30 3.39
C PHE A 100 -7.31 -3.35 2.37
N ASN A 101 -7.68 -2.84 1.20
CA ASN A 101 -7.90 -3.58 -0.03
C ASN A 101 -6.91 -3.07 -1.09
N CYS A 102 -6.47 -3.94 -2.00
CA CYS A 102 -5.55 -3.56 -3.07
C CYS A 102 -6.15 -3.78 -4.46
N ILE A 103 -5.67 -2.98 -5.43
CA ILE A 103 -5.91 -3.19 -6.86
C ILE A 103 -4.82 -4.09 -7.41
N GLU A 104 -5.20 -5.06 -8.23
CA GLU A 104 -4.25 -5.92 -8.93
C GLU A 104 -3.56 -5.17 -10.09
N LEU A 105 -2.24 -5.30 -10.15
CA LEU A 105 -1.41 -4.93 -11.28
C LEU A 105 -0.99 -6.18 -12.08
N PRO A 106 -0.64 -6.02 -13.37
CA PRO A 106 0.02 -7.06 -14.14
C PRO A 106 1.24 -7.61 -13.40
N GLU A 107 1.50 -8.90 -13.59
CA GLU A 107 2.69 -9.55 -13.05
C GLU A 107 3.97 -8.85 -13.53
N GLY A 108 4.94 -8.69 -12.63
CA GLY A 108 6.19 -7.97 -12.89
C GLY A 108 6.09 -6.44 -12.83
N SER A 109 4.91 -5.87 -12.56
CA SER A 109 4.79 -4.42 -12.29
C SER A 109 5.39 -4.07 -10.94
N ASP A 110 5.76 -2.80 -10.75
CA ASP A 110 6.17 -2.31 -9.44
C ASP A 110 4.93 -2.07 -8.55
N PRO A 111 4.95 -2.49 -7.26
CA PRO A 111 3.90 -2.16 -6.31
C PRO A 111 3.85 -0.65 -6.04
N LEU A 112 2.65 -0.13 -5.78
CA LEU A 112 2.43 1.30 -5.52
C LEU A 112 1.71 1.49 -4.18
N LEU A 113 2.23 2.37 -3.34
CA LEU A 113 1.57 2.85 -2.13
C LEU A 113 0.76 4.11 -2.45
N GLY A 114 -0.56 3.94 -2.59
CA GLY A 114 -1.48 5.02 -2.98
C GLY A 114 -1.99 5.90 -1.84
N LEU A 115 -2.88 6.83 -2.17
CA LEU A 115 -3.35 7.89 -1.27
C LEU A 115 -4.13 7.40 -0.05
N ILE A 116 -5.09 6.48 -0.20
CA ILE A 116 -5.91 5.97 0.92
C ILE A 116 -5.04 5.44 2.07
N PRO A 117 -4.11 4.49 1.85
CA PRO A 117 -3.26 4.03 2.95
C PRO A 117 -2.30 5.11 3.48
N LEU A 118 -1.91 6.10 2.67
CA LEU A 118 -1.13 7.23 3.18
C LEU A 118 -1.95 8.09 4.14
N GLU A 119 -3.17 8.46 3.76
CA GLU A 119 -4.06 9.31 4.56
C GLU A 119 -4.49 8.61 5.85
N ASP A 120 -4.94 7.36 5.76
CA ASP A 120 -5.42 6.57 6.91
C ASP A 120 -4.31 6.36 7.94
N LEU A 121 -3.08 6.13 7.45
CA LEU A 121 -1.90 5.98 8.29
C LEU A 121 -1.21 7.32 8.60
N GLY A 122 -1.74 8.48 8.21
CA GLY A 122 -1.13 9.79 8.49
C GLY A 122 0.31 9.92 8.00
N LEU A 123 0.57 9.51 6.76
CA LEU A 123 1.86 9.54 6.08
C LEU A 123 1.82 10.54 4.94
N GLU A 124 2.86 11.36 4.83
CA GLU A 124 3.00 12.33 3.75
C GLU A 124 4.34 12.14 3.02
N PRO A 125 4.37 12.12 1.67
CA PRO A 125 5.62 12.08 0.92
C PRO A 125 6.37 13.41 1.04
N ASP A 126 7.60 13.36 1.56
CA ASP A 126 8.54 14.47 1.55
C ASP A 126 9.48 14.31 0.34
N LEU A 127 9.13 14.98 -0.77
CA LEU A 127 9.87 14.87 -2.04
C LEU A 127 11.28 15.48 -1.97
N ILE A 128 11.51 16.41 -1.04
CA ILE A 128 12.80 17.09 -0.87
C ILE A 128 13.78 16.14 -0.18
N ASN A 129 13.32 15.51 0.91
CA ASN A 129 14.12 14.56 1.69
C ASN A 129 13.98 13.10 1.23
N GLN A 130 13.16 12.85 0.20
CA GLN A 130 12.89 11.54 -0.40
C GLN A 130 12.48 10.47 0.63
N LYS A 131 11.62 10.85 1.57
CA LYS A 131 11.17 9.97 2.66
C LYS A 131 9.70 10.18 2.98
N LEU A 132 9.11 9.25 3.72
CA LEU A 132 7.80 9.45 4.33
C LEU A 132 7.95 10.28 5.62
N ARG A 133 7.10 11.30 5.74
CA ARG A 133 6.92 12.09 6.96
C ARG A 133 5.71 11.56 7.71
N LEU A 134 5.88 11.28 8.99
CA LEU A 134 4.79 10.88 9.88
C LEU A 134 4.09 12.13 10.40
N LEU A 135 2.78 12.21 10.20
CA LEU A 135 1.94 13.28 10.75
C LEU A 135 1.57 12.98 12.21
N PRO A 136 1.47 13.98 13.10
CA PRO A 136 1.10 13.75 14.49
C PRO A 136 -0.27 13.08 14.59
N PHE A 137 -0.41 12.04 15.43
CA PHE A 137 -1.70 11.37 15.65
C PHE A 137 -2.41 11.87 16.93
N GLU A 138 -1.74 12.71 17.72
CA GLU A 138 -2.23 13.30 18.95
C GLU A 138 -2.01 14.82 18.98
N GLY A 139 -2.79 15.50 19.81
CA GLY A 139 -2.66 16.93 20.06
C GLY A 139 -3.31 17.81 18.99
N LYS A 140 -3.05 19.13 19.08
CA LYS A 140 -3.67 20.16 18.24
C LYS A 140 -3.35 20.05 16.74
N ASP A 141 -2.26 19.36 16.40
CA ASP A 141 -1.76 19.18 15.04
C ASP A 141 -2.03 17.75 14.53
N THR A 142 -3.02 17.06 15.12
CA THR A 142 -3.40 15.70 14.71
C THR A 142 -3.83 15.66 13.24
N TYR A 143 -3.46 14.59 12.53
CA TYR A 143 -3.86 14.37 11.14
C TYR A 143 -5.31 13.89 11.01
N LEU A 144 -5.91 13.40 12.10
CA LEU A 144 -7.29 12.95 12.12
C LEU A 144 -8.23 14.15 12.19
N MET A 145 -8.95 14.38 11.10
CA MET A 145 -9.94 15.45 11.00
C MET A 145 -11.36 14.89 11.05
N VAL A 146 -12.20 15.48 11.90
CA VAL A 146 -13.65 15.25 11.96
C VAL A 146 -14.32 16.62 11.88
N LEU A 147 -15.34 16.76 11.04
CA LEU A 147 -16.10 18.01 10.83
C LEU A 147 -17.31 18.11 11.76
#